data_AF-A0A350QQ72-F1
#
_entry.id   AF-A0A350QQ72-F1
#
_cell.length_a   1.000
_cell.length_b   1.000
_cell.length_c   1.000
_cell.angle_alpha   90.00
_cell.angle_beta   90.00
_cell.angle_gamma   90.00
#
_symmetry.space_group_name_H-M   'P 1'
#
loop_
_entity.id
_entity.type
_entity.pdbx_description
1 polymer ?
#
loop_
_entity_poly.entity_id
_entity_poly.type
_entity_poly.pdbx_seq_one_letter_code
_entity_poly.pdbx_strand_id
1 'polypeptide(L)'
;MSPERQRIKAPVWSMMLFRSLFVITITGFAFAAYSLIRPLFGTFGFDLNTFLKSAGAVLALGMFVVWLIPMVDLHIGIFEHVIPGRRFKQGLCAGCGHPRTPDASEGFCSECGRRHEAPDGWRLEKRTVLNFVLWLMVGLFFGSAIGETRLTLDERRWTRECRMLEDMSSDSLGFRTRRRSWPSSYSELYYRTEQGPYAEPLITNERVGRNR
;
A
#
# COMPACT_ATOMS: atom_id res chain seq x y z
N MET A 1 41.84 13.31 5.45
CA MET A 1 40.70 13.03 6.36
C MET A 1 39.47 12.85 5.49
N SER A 2 38.90 11.64 5.40
CA SER A 2 37.90 11.29 4.37
C SER A 2 36.58 12.07 4.55
N PRO A 3 36.02 12.66 3.48
CA PRO A 3 34.82 13.52 3.54
C PRO A 3 33.53 12.80 3.99
N GLU A 4 33.52 11.47 4.09
CA GLU A 4 32.35 10.69 4.53
C GLU A 4 31.99 10.83 6.01
N ARG A 5 32.89 11.33 6.86
CA ARG A 5 32.70 11.30 8.33
C ARG A 5 31.75 12.39 8.87
N GLN A 6 31.21 13.26 8.01
CA GLN A 6 30.44 14.44 8.45
C GLN A 6 28.96 14.48 7.98
N ARG A 7 28.41 13.43 7.35
CA ARG A 7 26.96 13.41 7.04
C ARG A 7 26.13 13.17 8.31
N ILE A 8 25.07 13.96 8.51
CA ILE A 8 24.02 13.65 9.49
C ILE A 8 23.28 12.45 8.90
N LYS A 9 23.26 11.33 9.60
CA LYS A 9 22.53 10.13 9.16
C LYS A 9 21.25 10.00 9.96
N ALA A 10 20.14 9.75 9.28
CA ALA A 10 18.90 9.40 9.94
C ALA A 10 19.07 8.08 10.74
N PRO A 11 18.42 7.95 11.91
CA PRO A 11 18.50 6.73 12.69
C PRO A 11 17.76 5.57 12.00
N VAL A 12 18.29 4.35 12.11
CA VAL A 12 17.76 3.17 11.39
C VAL A 12 16.31 2.85 11.79
N TRP A 13 15.93 3.09 13.04
CA TRP A 13 14.56 2.83 13.52
C TRP A 13 13.53 3.71 12.79
N SER A 14 13.87 4.95 12.44
CA SER A 14 12.93 5.84 11.75
C SER A 14 12.74 5.38 10.31
N MET A 15 13.82 4.96 9.64
CA MET A 15 13.74 4.32 8.32
C MET A 15 12.78 3.12 8.33
N MET A 16 12.91 2.23 9.33
CA MET A 16 12.03 1.07 9.45
C MET A 16 10.58 1.49 9.69
N LEU A 17 10.35 2.42 10.61
CA LEU A 17 9.00 2.93 10.91
C LEU A 17 8.30 3.49 9.67
N PHE A 18 8.93 4.43 8.94
CA PHE A 18 8.32 5.07 7.77
C PHE A 18 8.09 4.08 6.63
N ARG A 19 9.01 3.15 6.39
CA ARG A 19 8.84 2.11 5.36
C ARG A 19 7.74 1.13 5.74
N SER A 20 7.68 0.69 6.99
CA SER A 20 6.60 -0.19 7.47
C SER A 20 5.24 0.50 7.36
N LEU A 21 5.12 1.75 7.80
CA LEU A 21 3.89 2.53 7.66
C LEU A 21 3.47 2.68 6.20
N PHE A 22 4.42 2.98 5.30
CA PHE A 22 4.16 3.06 3.87
C PHE A 22 3.64 1.73 3.32
N VAL A 23 4.33 0.62 3.60
CA VAL A 23 3.93 -0.71 3.13
C VAL A 23 2.56 -1.11 3.68
N ILE A 24 2.28 -0.88 4.96
CA ILE A 24 0.97 -1.15 5.58
C ILE A 24 -0.13 -0.35 4.87
N THR A 25 0.13 0.94 4.60
CA THR A 25 -0.83 1.82 3.92
C THR A 25 -1.12 1.36 2.50
N ILE A 26 -0.08 1.07 1.71
CA ILE A 26 -0.23 0.57 0.34
C ILE A 26 -0.90 -0.81 0.32
N THR A 27 -0.56 -1.68 1.26
CA THR A 27 -1.18 -3.01 1.39
C THR A 27 -2.67 -2.89 1.70
N GLY A 28 -3.05 -2.01 2.64
CA GLY A 28 -4.45 -1.75 2.98
C GLY A 28 -5.24 -1.16 1.82
N PHE A 29 -4.67 -0.18 1.12
CA PHE A 29 -5.26 0.40 -0.09
C PHE A 29 -5.44 -0.65 -1.18
N ALA A 30 -4.38 -1.41 -1.51
CA ALA A 30 -4.41 -2.43 -2.54
C ALA A 30 -5.41 -3.53 -2.18
N PHE A 31 -5.46 -3.97 -0.92
CA PHE A 31 -6.46 -4.93 -0.45
C PHE A 31 -7.89 -4.43 -0.67
N ALA A 32 -8.21 -3.20 -0.25
CA ALA A 32 -9.54 -2.64 -0.40
C ALA A 32 -9.91 -2.45 -1.88
N ALA A 33 -9.04 -1.79 -2.65
CA ALA A 33 -9.26 -1.53 -4.07
C ALA A 33 -9.37 -2.83 -4.88
N TYR A 34 -8.49 -3.81 -4.62
CA TYR A 34 -8.53 -5.11 -5.27
C TYR A 34 -9.85 -5.83 -4.97
N SER A 35 -10.28 -5.84 -3.70
CA SER A 35 -11.55 -6.47 -3.29
C SER A 35 -12.79 -5.81 -3.89
N LEU A 36 -12.70 -4.54 -4.28
CA LEU A 36 -13.77 -3.79 -4.96
C LEU A 36 -13.73 -3.93 -6.49
N ILE A 37 -12.55 -4.17 -7.07
CA ILE A 37 -12.40 -4.29 -8.53
C ILE A 37 -12.60 -5.74 -8.98
N ARG A 38 -12.02 -6.70 -8.25
CA ARG A 38 -11.98 -8.10 -8.63
C ARG A 38 -13.37 -8.73 -8.86
N PRO A 39 -14.41 -8.45 -8.05
CA PRO A 39 -15.76 -8.96 -8.30
C PRO A 39 -16.47 -8.32 -9.51
N LEU A 40 -16.05 -7.13 -9.98
CA LEU A 40 -16.68 -6.48 -11.15
C LEU A 40 -16.52 -7.29 -12.42
N PHE A 41 -15.44 -8.08 -12.52
CA PHE A 41 -15.19 -8.97 -13.65
C PHE A 41 -16.06 -10.24 -13.63
N GLY A 42 -16.80 -10.51 -12.55
CA GLY A 42 -17.74 -11.63 -12.48
C GLY A 42 -17.08 -13.01 -12.56
N THR A 43 -15.77 -13.14 -12.32
CA THR A 43 -15.13 -14.46 -12.38
C THR A 43 -15.14 -15.14 -11.01
N PHE A 44 -15.33 -16.45 -11.03
CA PHE A 44 -15.39 -17.32 -9.85
C PHE A 44 -14.15 -18.21 -9.84
N GLY A 45 -13.46 -18.29 -8.70
CA GLY A 45 -12.17 -18.97 -8.56
C GLY A 45 -10.98 -18.11 -8.98
N PHE A 46 -9.78 -18.70 -8.88
CA PHE A 46 -8.53 -18.05 -9.23
C PHE A 46 -8.29 -18.14 -10.75
N ASP A 47 -8.20 -16.98 -11.39
CA ASP A 47 -7.78 -16.84 -12.78
C ASP A 47 -6.67 -15.78 -12.86
N LEU A 48 -5.51 -16.18 -13.40
CA LEU A 48 -4.33 -15.31 -13.49
C LEU A 48 -4.58 -14.09 -14.36
N ASN A 49 -5.38 -14.22 -15.43
CA ASN A 49 -5.69 -13.10 -16.31
C ASN A 49 -6.55 -12.06 -15.59
N THR A 50 -7.58 -12.52 -14.87
CA THR A 50 -8.40 -11.64 -14.03
C THR A 50 -7.55 -10.99 -12.93
N PHE A 51 -6.69 -11.76 -12.25
CA PHE A 51 -5.79 -11.24 -11.22
C PHE A 51 -4.89 -10.11 -11.74
N LEU A 52 -4.27 -10.30 -12.90
CA LEU A 52 -3.41 -9.29 -13.54
C LEU A 52 -4.20 -8.04 -13.94
N LYS A 53 -5.41 -8.21 -14.50
CA LYS A 53 -6.29 -7.09 -14.85
C LYS A 53 -6.74 -6.30 -13.62
N SER A 54 -7.15 -6.97 -12.55
CA SER A 54 -7.54 -6.29 -11.32
C SER A 54 -6.36 -5.62 -10.64
N ALA A 55 -5.18 -6.25 -10.59
CA ALA A 55 -3.97 -5.63 -10.06
C ALA A 55 -3.54 -4.40 -10.89
N GLY A 56 -3.63 -4.48 -12.22
CA GLY A 56 -3.39 -3.35 -13.12
C GLY A 56 -4.38 -2.21 -12.93
N ALA A 57 -5.66 -2.52 -12.73
CA ALA A 57 -6.69 -1.52 -12.42
C ALA A 57 -6.47 -0.87 -11.05
N VAL A 58 -6.02 -1.63 -10.04
CA VAL A 58 -5.61 -1.08 -8.74
C VAL A 58 -4.42 -0.13 -8.89
N LEU A 59 -3.42 -0.49 -9.70
CA LEU A 59 -2.28 0.39 -10.02
C LEU A 59 -2.75 1.69 -10.70
N ALA A 60 -3.65 1.59 -11.68
CA ALA A 60 -4.20 2.75 -12.38
C ALA A 60 -4.99 3.67 -11.43
N LEU A 61 -5.84 3.09 -10.58
CA LEU A 61 -6.56 3.84 -9.53
C LEU A 61 -5.59 4.49 -8.53
N GLY A 62 -4.48 3.79 -8.24
CA GLY A 62 -3.40 4.24 -7.40
C GLY A 62 -2.47 5.27 -8.03
N MET A 63 -2.75 5.83 -9.20
CA MET A 63 -1.87 6.83 -9.83
C MET A 63 -1.60 8.04 -8.91
N PHE A 64 -2.55 8.42 -8.07
CA PHE A 64 -2.38 9.48 -7.08
C PHE A 64 -1.33 9.15 -6.00
N VAL A 65 -0.98 7.87 -5.81
CA VAL A 65 0.08 7.41 -4.90
C VAL A 65 1.46 7.93 -5.32
N VAL A 66 1.65 8.33 -6.59
CA VAL A 66 2.90 8.98 -7.06
C VAL A 66 3.25 10.23 -6.24
N TRP A 67 2.25 10.95 -5.72
CA TRP A 67 2.49 12.09 -4.83
C TRP A 67 3.07 11.70 -3.47
N LEU A 68 3.05 10.41 -3.12
CA LEU A 68 3.68 9.85 -1.92
C LEU A 68 5.14 9.43 -2.13
N ILE A 69 5.75 9.66 -3.31
CA ILE A 69 7.18 9.40 -3.53
C ILE A 69 8.06 10.01 -2.41
N PRO A 70 7.86 11.28 -1.99
CA PRO A 70 8.63 11.87 -0.90
C PRO A 70 8.46 11.17 0.45
N MET A 71 7.35 10.45 0.67
CA MET A 71 7.05 9.82 1.96
C MET A 71 7.98 8.65 2.28
N VAL A 72 8.48 7.94 1.26
CA VAL A 72 9.35 6.77 1.45
C VAL A 72 10.69 7.15 2.08
N ASP A 73 11.23 8.31 1.69
CA ASP A 73 12.48 8.86 2.22
C ASP A 73 12.23 10.10 3.11
N LEU A 74 11.03 10.26 3.64
CA LEU A 74 10.68 11.38 4.53
C LEU A 74 11.58 11.40 5.78
N HIS A 75 12.00 10.23 6.27
CA HIS A 75 12.95 10.11 7.37
C HIS A 75 14.28 10.82 7.05
N ILE A 76 14.79 10.71 5.82
CA ILE A 76 16.00 11.40 5.36
C ILE A 76 15.71 12.90 5.32
N GLY A 77 14.59 13.30 4.69
CA GLY A 77 14.16 14.70 4.64
C GLY A 77 14.12 15.37 6.02
N ILE A 78 13.49 14.71 7.00
CA ILE A 78 13.32 15.26 8.35
C ILE A 78 14.65 15.29 9.12
N PHE A 79 15.34 14.16 9.21
CA PHE A 79 16.49 14.02 10.11
C PHE A 79 17.78 14.58 9.52
N GLU A 80 17.95 14.58 8.20
CA GLU A 80 19.17 15.05 7.55
C GLU A 80 19.08 16.50 7.06
N HIS A 81 17.87 17.02 6.79
CA HIS A 81 17.69 18.37 6.24
C HIS A 81 16.84 19.31 7.11
N VAL A 82 15.63 18.90 7.54
CA VAL A 82 14.71 19.80 8.27
C VAL A 82 15.20 20.12 9.69
N ILE A 83 15.49 19.10 10.50
CA ILE A 83 15.98 19.29 11.88
C ILE A 83 17.31 20.05 11.88
N PRO A 84 18.31 19.66 11.07
CA PRO A 84 19.59 20.37 11.02
C PRO A 84 19.45 21.80 10.49
N GLY A 85 18.58 22.02 9.48
CA GLY A 85 18.31 23.35 8.94
C GLY A 85 17.65 24.28 9.95
N ARG A 86 16.70 23.76 10.74
CA ARG A 86 16.06 24.52 11.83
C ARG A 86 17.08 24.90 12.91
N ARG A 87 17.94 23.97 13.34
CA ARG A 87 19.03 24.23 14.29
C ARG A 87 19.99 25.29 13.74
N PHE A 88 20.36 25.18 12.46
CA PHE A 88 21.25 26.15 11.82
C PHE A 88 20.67 27.57 11.83
N LYS A 89 19.37 27.72 11.52
CA LYS A 89 18.66 29.01 11.57
C LYS A 89 18.55 29.60 12.98
N GLN A 90 18.60 28.76 14.01
CA GLN A 90 18.59 29.17 15.42
C GLN A 90 19.99 29.54 15.96
N GLY A 91 21.01 29.58 15.11
CA GLY A 91 22.39 29.84 15.54
C GLY A 91 23.04 28.65 16.26
N LEU A 92 22.43 27.46 16.18
CA LEU A 92 22.98 26.22 16.74
C LEU A 92 23.79 25.46 15.69
N CYS A 93 24.58 24.49 16.16
CA CYS A 93 25.22 23.50 15.31
C CYS A 93 24.17 22.56 14.69
N ALA A 94 24.22 22.36 13.37
CA ALA A 94 23.26 21.52 12.63
C ALA A 94 23.31 20.04 13.06
N GLY A 95 24.49 19.54 13.44
CA GLY A 95 24.70 18.15 13.88
C GLY A 95 24.28 17.89 15.33
N CYS A 96 24.98 18.48 16.30
CA CYS A 96 24.79 18.21 17.72
C CYS A 96 23.80 19.14 18.43
N GLY A 97 23.46 20.31 17.84
CA GLY A 97 22.58 21.29 18.47
C GLY A 97 23.25 22.22 19.48
N HIS A 98 24.56 22.16 19.67
CA HIS A 98 25.28 23.07 20.58
C HIS A 98 25.27 24.52 20.05
N PRO A 99 25.14 25.55 20.92
CA PRO A 99 25.31 26.95 20.54
C PRO A 99 26.61 27.20 19.78
N ARG A 100 26.57 28.07 18.77
CA ARG A 100 27.78 28.60 18.13
C ARG A 100 28.47 29.54 19.09
N THR A 101 29.67 29.19 19.53
CA THR A 101 30.53 30.11 20.26
C THR A 101 31.13 31.13 19.28
N PRO A 102 31.14 32.43 19.62
CA PRO A 102 31.70 33.48 18.76
C PRO A 102 33.20 33.28 18.48
N ASP A 103 33.92 32.57 19.35
CA ASP A 103 35.36 32.31 19.26
C ASP A 103 35.72 30.98 18.57
N ALA A 104 34.79 30.36 17.83
CA ALA A 104 35.07 29.17 17.03
C ALA A 104 35.96 29.55 15.82
N SER A 105 37.25 29.76 16.09
CA SER A 105 38.28 30.36 15.24
C SER A 105 38.52 29.68 13.89
N GLU A 106 37.88 28.54 13.62
CA GLU A 106 38.08 27.77 12.38
C GLU A 106 36.77 27.39 11.67
N GLY A 107 35.61 27.90 12.12
CA GLY A 107 34.33 27.53 11.54
C GLY A 107 33.92 26.08 11.79
N PHE A 108 34.47 25.44 12.82
CA PHE A 108 34.08 24.11 13.30
C PHE A 108 33.40 24.19 14.67
N CYS A 109 32.46 23.29 14.93
CA CYS A 109 31.79 23.14 16.20
C CYS A 109 32.73 22.51 17.24
N SER A 110 32.88 23.15 18.39
CA SER A 110 33.73 22.70 19.51
C SER A 110 33.36 21.31 20.04
N GLU A 111 32.07 20.95 20.04
CA GLU A 111 31.58 19.66 20.56
C GLU A 111 31.72 18.50 19.57
N CYS A 112 31.27 18.70 18.34
CA CYS A 112 31.16 17.60 17.37
C CYS A 112 32.20 17.68 16.24
N GLY A 113 33.07 18.69 16.25
CA GLY A 113 34.14 18.89 15.26
C GLY A 113 33.64 19.10 13.83
N ARG A 114 32.33 19.34 13.63
CA ARG A 114 31.75 19.55 12.29
C ARG A 114 31.84 21.00 11.87
N ARG A 115 32.01 21.21 10.57
CA ARG A 115 32.01 22.55 10.00
C ARG A 115 30.64 23.21 10.17
N HIS A 116 30.63 24.50 10.49
CA HIS A 116 29.45 25.34 10.59
C HIS A 116 28.97 25.73 9.19
N GLU A 117 28.52 24.74 8.43
CA GLU A 117 27.95 24.94 7.10
C GLU A 117 26.43 24.73 7.13
N ALA A 118 25.74 25.45 6.24
CA ALA A 118 24.32 25.23 6.04
C ALA A 118 24.11 23.82 5.46
N PRO A 119 23.16 23.02 5.99
CA PRO A 119 22.87 21.72 5.42
C PRO A 119 22.34 21.88 3.99
N ASP A 120 22.76 20.99 3.10
CA ASP A 120 22.27 20.95 1.73
C ASP A 120 20.74 20.81 1.70
N GLY A 121 20.09 21.39 0.70
CA GLY A 121 18.65 21.23 0.50
C GLY A 121 18.29 19.80 0.10
N TRP A 122 17.17 19.28 0.60
CA TRP A 122 16.68 17.96 0.18
C TRP A 122 16.36 17.98 -1.32
N ARG A 123 16.94 17.03 -2.06
CA ARG A 123 16.69 16.84 -3.49
C ARG A 123 16.15 15.44 -3.70
N LEU A 124 15.20 15.32 -4.62
CA LEU A 124 14.61 14.04 -4.96
C LEU A 124 15.61 13.23 -5.80
N GLU A 125 16.26 12.25 -5.18
CA GLU A 125 17.26 11.42 -5.84
C GLU A 125 16.60 10.29 -6.65
N LYS A 126 17.26 9.85 -7.72
CA LYS A 126 16.81 8.68 -8.51
C LYS A 126 16.65 7.43 -7.66
N ARG A 127 17.46 7.30 -6.60
CA ARG A 127 17.38 6.23 -5.59
C ARG A 127 16.04 6.26 -4.83
N THR A 128 15.53 7.43 -4.48
CA THR A 128 14.23 7.59 -3.80
C THR A 128 13.10 7.08 -4.68
N VAL A 129 13.14 7.39 -5.98
CA VAL A 129 12.14 6.89 -6.94
C VAL A 129 12.20 5.36 -7.05
N LEU A 130 13.40 4.77 -7.15
CA LEU A 130 13.57 3.32 -7.22
C LEU A 130 13.09 2.63 -5.94
N ASN A 131 13.43 3.17 -4.77
CA ASN A 131 12.94 2.66 -3.49
C ASN A 131 11.42 2.73 -3.42
N PHE A 132 10.82 3.84 -3.87
CA PHE A 132 9.38 3.99 -3.91
C PHE A 132 8.73 2.92 -4.79
N VAL A 133 9.21 2.72 -6.02
CA VAL A 133 8.67 1.68 -6.92
C VAL A 133 8.78 0.30 -6.29
N LEU A 134 9.94 -0.01 -5.69
CA LEU A 134 10.15 -1.31 -5.02
C LEU A 134 9.13 -1.53 -3.89
N TRP A 135 9.00 -0.60 -2.95
CA TRP A 135 8.08 -0.74 -1.81
C TRP A 135 6.61 -0.67 -2.22
N LEU A 136 6.29 0.09 -3.27
CA LEU A 136 4.97 0.14 -3.87
C LEU A 136 4.58 -1.25 -4.42
N MET A 137 5.47 -1.87 -5.20
CA MET A 137 5.23 -3.21 -5.76
C MET A 137 5.07 -4.26 -4.66
N VAL A 138 5.88 -4.19 -3.60
CA VAL A 138 5.75 -5.07 -2.43
C VAL A 138 4.37 -4.92 -1.78
N GLY A 139 3.95 -3.69 -1.45
CA GLY A 139 2.65 -3.45 -0.83
C GLY A 139 1.48 -3.86 -1.74
N LEU A 140 1.58 -3.57 -3.04
CA LEU A 140 0.57 -3.94 -4.02
C LEU A 140 0.42 -5.46 -4.14
N PHE A 141 1.54 -6.18 -4.19
CA PHE A 141 1.56 -7.63 -4.25
C PHE A 141 0.88 -8.23 -3.02
N PHE A 142 1.28 -7.82 -1.82
CA PHE A 142 0.69 -8.34 -0.58
C PHE A 142 -0.80 -7.98 -0.46
N GLY A 143 -1.19 -6.74 -0.75
CA GLY A 143 -2.59 -6.32 -0.68
C GLY A 143 -3.48 -7.09 -1.65
N SER A 144 -3.02 -7.25 -2.90
CA SER A 144 -3.75 -8.02 -3.92
C SER A 144 -3.82 -9.51 -3.57
N ALA A 145 -2.73 -10.11 -3.07
CA ALA A 145 -2.70 -11.50 -2.64
C ALA A 145 -3.65 -11.76 -1.46
N ILE A 146 -3.69 -10.86 -0.48
CA ILE A 146 -4.63 -10.95 0.66
C ILE A 146 -6.07 -10.85 0.14
N GLY A 147 -6.35 -9.90 -0.78
CA GLY A 147 -7.66 -9.74 -1.41
C GLY A 147 -8.12 -10.99 -2.14
N GLU A 148 -7.27 -11.53 -3.02
CA GLU A 148 -7.56 -12.75 -3.78
C GLU A 148 -7.78 -13.96 -2.87
N THR A 149 -6.95 -14.11 -1.84
CA THR A 149 -7.09 -15.19 -0.86
C THR A 149 -8.43 -15.10 -0.14
N ARG A 150 -8.84 -13.90 0.29
CA ARG A 150 -10.12 -13.68 0.96
C ARG A 150 -11.30 -14.00 0.06
N LEU A 151 -11.28 -13.52 -1.18
CA LEU A 151 -12.34 -13.80 -2.16
C LEU A 151 -12.44 -15.29 -2.48
N THR A 152 -11.30 -15.96 -2.70
CA THR A 152 -11.24 -17.39 -2.97
C THR A 152 -11.75 -18.21 -1.78
N LEU A 153 -11.44 -17.81 -0.54
CA LEU A 153 -11.96 -18.47 0.65
C LEU A 153 -13.48 -18.32 0.79
N ASP A 154 -14.04 -17.16 0.44
CA ASP A 154 -15.48 -16.92 0.45
C ASP A 154 -16.20 -17.78 -0.60
N GLU A 155 -15.64 -17.84 -1.81
CA GLU A 155 -16.15 -18.71 -2.89
C GLU A 155 -16.09 -20.19 -2.51
N ARG A 156 -14.99 -20.64 -1.89
CA ARG A 156 -14.88 -22.02 -1.38
C ARG A 156 -15.90 -22.33 -0.29
N ARG A 157 -16.21 -21.37 0.59
CA ARG A 157 -17.27 -21.54 1.60
C ARG A 157 -18.63 -21.67 0.93
N TRP A 158 -18.91 -20.83 -0.07
CA TRP A 158 -20.15 -20.91 -0.84
C TRP A 158 -20.29 -22.27 -1.54
N THR A 159 -19.24 -22.74 -2.22
CA THR A 159 -19.27 -24.07 -2.85
C THR A 159 -19.55 -25.19 -1.86
N ARG A 160 -18.98 -25.12 -0.64
CA ARG A 160 -19.26 -26.11 0.41
C ARG A 160 -20.69 -26.04 0.91
N GLU A 161 -21.23 -24.84 1.12
CA GLU A 161 -22.63 -24.65 1.51
C GLU A 161 -23.59 -25.20 0.46
N CYS A 162 -23.36 -24.92 -0.82
CA CYS A 162 -24.17 -25.47 -1.91
C CYS A 162 -24.12 -27.01 -1.95
N ARG A 163 -22.93 -27.61 -1.84
CA ARG A 163 -22.79 -29.08 -1.81
C ARG A 163 -23.50 -29.72 -0.63
N MET A 164 -23.37 -29.14 0.58
CA MET A 164 -24.08 -29.66 1.75
C MET A 164 -25.61 -29.60 1.57
N LEU A 165 -26.11 -28.55 0.91
CA LEU A 165 -27.53 -28.44 0.61
C LEU A 165 -27.97 -29.43 -0.48
N GLU A 166 -27.13 -29.67 -1.50
CA GLU A 166 -27.39 -30.67 -2.55
C GLU A 166 -27.50 -32.07 -1.95
N ASP A 167 -26.58 -32.40 -1.03
CA ASP A 167 -26.56 -33.68 -0.31
C ASP A 167 -27.81 -33.87 0.59
N MET A 168 -28.38 -32.78 1.12
CA MET A 168 -29.56 -32.82 1.98
C MET A 168 -30.87 -32.91 1.18
N SER A 169 -30.97 -32.21 0.05
CA SER A 169 -32.16 -32.23 -0.81
C SER A 169 -31.88 -31.71 -2.22
N SER A 170 -31.54 -32.62 -3.13
CA SER A 170 -31.23 -32.36 -4.54
C SER A 170 -32.32 -31.59 -5.29
N ASP A 171 -33.59 -31.83 -4.97
CA ASP A 171 -34.75 -31.20 -5.63
C ASP A 171 -35.02 -29.75 -5.20
N SER A 172 -34.32 -29.25 -4.18
CA SER A 172 -34.67 -27.98 -3.50
C SER A 172 -33.76 -26.79 -3.81
N LEU A 173 -32.63 -26.98 -4.50
CA LEU A 173 -31.68 -25.88 -4.66
C LEU A 173 -32.10 -24.84 -5.69
N GLY A 174 -32.71 -25.25 -6.81
CA GLY A 174 -33.13 -24.35 -7.89
C GLY A 174 -32.12 -23.24 -8.18
N PHE A 175 -32.47 -22.02 -7.77
CA PHE A 175 -31.60 -20.84 -7.81
C PHE A 175 -31.37 -20.29 -6.39
N ARG A 176 -30.10 -20.05 -6.04
CA ARG A 176 -29.70 -19.48 -4.75
C ARG A 176 -28.72 -18.34 -4.96
N THR A 177 -28.82 -17.33 -4.08
CA THR A 177 -27.90 -16.20 -4.05
C THR A 177 -27.37 -15.98 -2.65
N ARG A 178 -26.14 -15.50 -2.57
CA ARG A 178 -25.50 -15.09 -1.32
C ARG A 178 -24.66 -13.84 -1.56
N ARG A 179 -24.84 -12.81 -0.74
CA ARG A 179 -23.93 -11.65 -0.74
C ARG A 179 -22.53 -12.06 -0.32
N ARG A 180 -21.52 -11.55 -1.02
CA ARG A 180 -20.13 -11.76 -0.61
C ARG A 180 -19.86 -11.15 0.76
N SER A 181 -18.87 -11.70 1.44
CA SER A 181 -18.35 -11.13 2.67
C SER A 181 -17.62 -9.80 2.42
N TRP A 182 -17.49 -8.98 3.46
CA TRP A 182 -16.72 -7.73 3.42
C TRP A 182 -15.27 -8.02 3.00
N PRO A 183 -14.65 -7.22 2.10
CA PRO A 183 -15.08 -5.89 1.61
C PRO A 183 -15.99 -5.91 0.38
N SER A 184 -16.29 -7.08 -0.17
CA SER A 184 -16.98 -7.25 -1.45
C SER A 184 -18.51 -7.37 -1.36
N SER A 185 -19.10 -6.93 -0.25
CA SER A 185 -20.53 -7.15 0.06
C SER A 185 -21.54 -6.49 -0.88
N TYR A 186 -21.07 -5.65 -1.80
CA TYR A 186 -21.86 -5.08 -2.90
C TYR A 186 -22.09 -6.08 -4.05
N SER A 187 -21.38 -7.20 -4.08
CA SER A 187 -21.48 -8.24 -5.11
C SER A 187 -22.08 -9.53 -4.55
N GLU A 188 -22.70 -10.32 -5.42
CA GLU A 188 -23.40 -11.55 -5.07
C GLU A 188 -22.74 -12.77 -5.73
N LEU A 189 -22.84 -13.90 -5.04
CA LEU A 189 -22.53 -15.23 -5.53
C LEU A 189 -23.83 -15.94 -5.86
N TYR A 190 -23.84 -16.63 -6.99
CA TYR A 190 -24.99 -17.32 -7.52
C TYR A 190 -24.74 -18.82 -7.51
N TYR A 191 -25.84 -19.57 -7.48
CA TYR A 191 -25.84 -21.00 -7.67
C TYR A 191 -27.08 -21.38 -8.49
N ARG A 192 -26.91 -22.24 -9.48
CA ARG A 192 -27.98 -22.82 -10.28
C ARG A 192 -27.71 -24.32 -10.48
N THR A 193 -28.72 -25.17 -10.28
CA THR A 193 -28.57 -26.64 -10.29
C THR A 193 -27.84 -27.20 -11.53
N GLU A 194 -28.05 -26.61 -12.70
CA GLU A 194 -27.41 -27.08 -13.96
C GLU A 194 -26.00 -26.49 -14.21
N GLN A 195 -25.67 -25.38 -13.55
CA GLN A 195 -24.45 -24.60 -13.82
C GLN A 195 -23.45 -24.62 -12.65
N GLY A 196 -23.89 -25.01 -11.45
CA GLY A 196 -23.11 -24.96 -10.23
C GLY A 196 -22.97 -23.54 -9.67
N PRO A 197 -21.98 -23.30 -8.77
CA PRO A 197 -21.71 -21.99 -8.21
C PRO A 197 -20.96 -21.09 -9.21
N TYR A 198 -21.41 -19.85 -9.35
CA TYR A 198 -20.82 -18.87 -10.26
C TYR A 198 -20.96 -17.44 -9.72
N ALA A 199 -20.29 -16.49 -10.36
CA ALA A 199 -20.44 -15.07 -10.11
C ALA A 199 -20.87 -14.38 -11.42
N GLU A 200 -21.67 -13.33 -11.33
CA GLU A 200 -22.02 -12.49 -12.48
C GLU A 200 -21.31 -11.14 -12.37
N PRO A 201 -20.88 -10.54 -13.49
CA PRO A 201 -20.31 -9.20 -13.48
C PRO A 201 -21.40 -8.19 -13.08
N LEU A 202 -21.05 -7.21 -12.24
CA LEU A 202 -22.03 -6.27 -11.67
C LEU A 202 -22.84 -5.50 -12.74
N ILE A 203 -22.30 -5.35 -13.95
CA ILE A 203 -22.93 -4.67 -15.10
C ILE A 203 -24.22 -5.39 -15.57
N THR A 204 -24.39 -6.69 -15.34
CA THR A 204 -25.58 -7.43 -15.79
C THR A 204 -26.76 -7.32 -14.82
N ASN A 205 -26.52 -7.03 -13.54
CA ASN A 205 -27.56 -7.02 -12.50
C ASN A 205 -28.52 -5.82 -12.60
N GLU A 206 -28.10 -4.68 -13.14
CA GLU A 206 -28.99 -3.52 -13.33
C GLU A 206 -30.15 -3.79 -14.31
N ARG A 207 -30.01 -4.77 -15.22
CA ARG A 207 -31.10 -5.12 -16.16
C ARG A 207 -32.22 -5.92 -15.52
N VAL A 208 -31.96 -6.65 -14.44
CA VAL A 208 -32.97 -7.51 -13.81
C VAL A 208 -33.87 -6.72 -12.85
N GLY A 209 -33.38 -5.60 -12.30
CA GLY A 209 -34.15 -4.73 -11.41
C GLY A 209 -35.13 -3.77 -12.09
N ARG A 210 -35.13 -3.66 -13.43
CA ARG A 210 -35.98 -2.70 -14.17
C ARG A 210 -37.33 -3.25 -14.65
N ASN A 211 -37.61 -4.54 -14.40
CA ASN A 211 -38.86 -5.21 -14.77
C ASN A 211 -39.67 -5.70 -13.55
N ARG A 212 -39.55 -5.05 -12.39
CA ARG A 212 -40.50 -5.22 -11.27
C ARG A 212 -41.24 -3.92 -11.02
#